data_AF-A0A1G9CTL7-F1
#
_entry.id   AF-A0A1G9CTL7-F1
#
_cell.length_a   1.000
_cell.length_b   1.000
_cell.length_c   1.000
_cell.angle_alpha   90.00
_cell.angle_beta   90.00
_cell.angle_gamma   90.00
#
_symmetry.space_group_name_H-M   'P 1'
#
loop_
_entity.id
_entity.type
_entity.pdbx_description
1 polymer ?
#
loop_
_entity_poly.entity_id
_entity_poly.type
_entity_poly.pdbx_seq_one_letter_code
_entity_poly.pdbx_strand_id
1 'polypeptide(L)' 'MSGPFAEGYRTMIRTSAAGRMGTPAEVATTAAFLLGPESAFITGSDLLMDCGVIAAMRAGQL' A
#
# COMPACT_ATOMS: atom_id res chain seq x y z
N MET A 1 9.27 14.84 6.10
CA MET A 1 7.85 15.02 5.69
C MET A 1 7.29 16.22 6.42
N SER A 2 6.89 17.28 5.69
CA SER A 2 6.51 18.59 6.21
C SER A 2 5.13 19.00 5.70
N GLY A 3 4.41 19.86 6.43
CA GLY A 3 3.07 20.33 6.07
C GLY A 3 1.98 19.94 7.08
N PRO A 4 0.75 20.43 6.91
CA PRO A 4 -0.34 20.32 7.90
C PRO A 4 -0.76 18.86 8.20
N PHE A 5 -0.54 17.93 7.27
CA PHE A 5 -0.92 16.51 7.42
C PHE A 5 0.26 15.59 7.78
N ALA A 6 1.44 16.14 8.04
CA ALA A 6 2.65 15.35 8.20
C ALA A 6 2.60 14.39 9.41
N GLU A 7 1.88 14.74 10.47
CA GLU A 7 1.68 13.86 11.62
C GLU A 7 0.82 12.65 11.26
N GLY A 8 -0.33 12.88 10.61
CA GLY A 8 -1.23 11.80 10.18
C GLY A 8 -0.50 10.77 9.31
N TYR A 9 0.25 11.22 8.31
CA TYR A 9 1.06 10.33 7.48
C TYR A 9 2.15 9.59 8.26
N ARG A 10 2.80 10.22 9.25
CA ARG A 10 3.77 9.53 10.11
C ARG A 10 3.11 8.44 10.93
N THR A 11 1.92 8.69 11.45
CA THR A 11 1.14 7.70 12.19
C THR A 11 0.75 6.54 11.27
N MET A 12 0.22 6.82 10.07
CA MET A 12 -0.08 5.79 9.07
C MET A 12 1.13 4.92 8.74
N ILE A 13 2.31 5.51 8.50
CA ILE A 13 3.53 4.76 8.22
C ILE A 13 3.88 3.85 9.40
N ARG A 14 3.86 4.39 10.62
CA ARG A 14 4.25 3.66 11.84
C ARG A 14 3.32 2.50 12.17
N THR A 15 2.03 2.64 11.91
CA THR A 15 1.01 1.62 12.21
C THR A 15 0.80 0.65 11.06
N SER A 16 1.17 1.02 9.83
CA SER A 16 1.14 0.12 8.68
C SER A 16 2.06 -1.08 8.89
N ALA A 17 1.66 -2.24 8.36
CA ALA A 17 2.44 -3.47 8.50
C ALA A 17 3.86 -3.35 7.91
N ALA A 18 4.04 -2.56 6.86
CA ALA A 18 5.35 -2.37 6.24
C ALA A 18 6.26 -1.41 7.01
N GLY A 19 5.72 -0.52 7.86
CA GLY A 19 6.51 0.45 8.63
C GLY A 19 7.24 1.51 7.79
N ARG A 20 6.95 1.60 6.49
CA ARG A 20 7.60 2.51 5.54
C ARG A 20 6.64 2.93 4.44
N MET A 21 7.04 3.96 3.70
CA MET A 21 6.37 4.29 2.43
C MET A 21 6.72 3.25 1.36
N GLY A 22 5.71 2.93 0.54
CA GLY A 22 5.93 2.29 -0.75
C GLY A 22 6.65 3.23 -1.71
N THR A 23 7.34 2.64 -2.69
CA THR A 23 8.05 3.37 -3.74
C THR A 23 7.33 3.24 -5.08
N PRO A 24 7.51 4.21 -6.01
CA PRO A 24 6.97 4.07 -7.37
C PRO A 24 7.46 2.81 -8.11
N ALA A 25 8.69 2.38 -7.82
CA ALA A 25 9.25 1.16 -8.40
C ALA A 25 8.47 -0.09 -7.99
N GLU A 26 8.04 -0.19 -6.73
CA GLU A 26 7.22 -1.31 -6.25
C GLU A 26 5.83 -1.33 -6.91
N VAL A 27 5.25 -0.15 -7.16
CA VAL A 27 3.99 -0.04 -7.92
C VAL A 27 4.19 -0.54 -9.34
N ALA A 28 5.30 -0.14 -10.00
CA ALA A 28 5.63 -0.61 -11.33
C ALA A 28 5.87 -2.13 -11.37
N THR A 29 6.55 -2.70 -10.37
CA THR A 29 6.72 -4.16 -10.26
C THR A 29 5.38 -4.88 -10.11
N THR A 30 4.47 -4.34 -9.31
CA THR A 30 3.12 -4.91 -9.14
C THR A 30 2.34 -4.87 -10.45
N ALA A 31 2.38 -3.74 -11.16
CA ALA A 31 1.76 -3.61 -12.48
C ALA A 31 2.39 -4.57 -13.51
N ALA A 32 3.72 -4.71 -13.51
CA ALA A 32 4.41 -5.63 -14.41
C ALA A 32 4.01 -7.09 -14.15
N PHE A 33 3.84 -7.50 -12.88
CA PHE A 33 3.28 -8.80 -12.54
C PHE A 33 1.87 -8.99 -13.10
N LEU A 34 0.99 -8.01 -12.92
CA LEU A 34 -0.40 -8.04 -13.42
C LEU A 34 -0.53 -7.98 -14.94
N LEU A 35 0.52 -7.57 -15.65
CA LEU A 35 0.60 -7.62 -17.11
C LEU A 35 1.33 -8.87 -17.62
N GLY A 36 1.92 -9.65 -16.71
CA GLY A 36 2.63 -10.88 -17.01
C GLY A 36 1.71 -12.09 -17.14
N PRO A 37 2.20 -13.18 -17.76
CA PRO A 37 1.41 -14.40 -17.97
C PRO A 37 0.91 -15.01 -16.65
N GLU A 38 1.59 -14.75 -15.53
CA GLU A 38 1.32 -15.46 -14.27
C GLU A 38 0.06 -14.92 -13.58
N SER A 39 -0.43 -13.79 -14.07
CA SER A 39 -1.65 -13.14 -13.61
C SER A 39 -2.87 -13.43 -14.50
N ALA A 40 -2.78 -14.38 -15.46
CA ALA A 40 -3.81 -14.61 -16.47
C ALA A 40 -5.22 -14.91 -15.93
N PHE A 41 -5.35 -15.38 -14.68
CA PHE A 41 -6.64 -15.63 -14.03
C PHE A 41 -7.07 -14.54 -13.03
N ILE A 42 -6.27 -13.48 -12.87
CA ILE A 42 -6.56 -12.34 -12.01
C ILE A 42 -7.28 -11.29 -12.86
N THR A 43 -8.61 -11.23 -12.74
CA THR A 43 -9.45 -10.24 -13.44
C THR A 43 -10.63 -9.84 -12.54
N GLY A 44 -11.21 -8.66 -12.79
CA GLY A 44 -12.37 -8.14 -12.03
C GLY A 44 -12.09 -7.88 -10.54
N SER A 45 -10.82 -7.73 -10.17
CA SER A 45 -10.38 -7.59 -8.78
C SER A 45 -9.66 -6.26 -8.56
N ASP A 46 -9.94 -5.62 -7.43
CA ASP A 46 -9.16 -4.47 -6.95
C ASP A 46 -7.97 -4.96 -6.13
N LEU A 47 -6.75 -4.55 -6.51
CA LEU A 47 -5.54 -4.87 -5.76
C LEU A 47 -5.16 -3.70 -4.84
N LEU A 48 -5.46 -3.82 -3.55
CA LEU A 48 -5.09 -2.82 -2.55
C LEU A 48 -3.58 -2.89 -2.23
N MET A 49 -2.86 -1.82 -2.54
CA MET A 49 -1.41 -1.69 -2.31
C MET A 49 -1.11 -0.48 -1.43
N ASP A 50 -1.35 -0.60 -0.12
CA ASP A 50 -1.35 0.53 0.82
C ASP A 50 -0.41 0.36 2.02
N CYS A 51 0.56 -0.56 1.92
CA CYS A 51 1.50 -0.92 3.00
C CYS A 51 0.83 -1.47 4.29
N GLY A 52 -0.47 -1.79 4.26
CA GLY A 52 -1.24 -2.30 5.39
C GLY A 52 -1.95 -1.22 6.20
N VAL A 53 -2.11 0.00 5.69
CA VAL A 53 -2.80 1.11 6.39
C VAL A 53 -4.28 0.80 6.64
N ILE A 54 -5.01 0.30 5.64
CA ILE A 54 -6.42 -0.08 5.75
C ILE A 54 -6.58 -1.26 6.70
N ALA A 55 -5.64 -2.21 6.70
CA ALA A 55 -5.63 -3.31 7.66
C ALA A 55 -5.49 -2.79 9.10
N ALA A 56 -4.52 -1.90 9.35
CA ALA A 56 -4.33 -1.26 10.65
C ALA A 56 -5.57 -0.45 11.08
N MET A 57 -6.19 0.28 10.16
CA MET A 57 -7.43 1.02 10.41
C MET A 57 -8.57 0.09 10.81
N ARG A 58 -8.78 -1.00 10.07
CA ARG A 58 -9.82 -2.00 10.39
C ARG A 58 -9.57 -2.71 11.72
N ALA A 59 -8.30 -2.85 12.11
CA ALA A 59 -7.90 -3.42 13.40
C ALA A 59 -7.97 -2.42 14.58
N GLY A 60 -8.37 -1.17 14.34
CA GLY A 60 -8.40 -0.12 15.37
C GLY A 60 -7.02 0.31 15.87
N GLN A 61 -5.99 0.13 15.04
CA GLN A 61 -4.59 0.46 15.33
C GLN A 61 -4.17 1.81 14.76
N LEU A 62 -5.01 2.42 13.93
CA LEU A 62 -4.80 3.73 13.29
C LEU A 62 -5.75 4.78 13.84
#